data_AF-A0A3D9T4R6-F1
#
_entry.id   AF-A0A3D9T4R6-F1
#
_cell.length_a   1.000
_cell.length_b   1.000
_cell.length_c   1.000
_cell.angle_alpha   90.00
_cell.angle_beta   90.00
_cell.angle_gamma   90.00
#
_symmetry.space_group_name_H-M   'P 1'
#
loop_
_entity.id
_entity.type
_entity.pdbx_description
1 polymer ?
#
loop_
_entity_poly.entity_id
_entity_poly.type
_entity_poly.pdbx_seq_one_letter_code
_entity_poly.pdbx_strand_id
1 'polypeptide(L)'
;MPPIPTVRPNGPAIRTFRSLRGLTALELSEKSGVAPSAISYYERGLKQCSTDILRKLADGLDVPPQAICMDDLPDQVATLRKSA
;
A
#
# COMPACT_ATOMS: atom_id res chain seq x y z
N MET A 1 10.49 -18.46 11.25
CA MET A 1 9.75 -17.58 10.32
C MET A 1 10.40 -16.21 10.39
N PRO A 2 10.92 -15.66 9.29
CA PRO A 2 11.45 -14.30 9.30
C PRO A 2 10.32 -13.29 9.60
N PRO A 3 10.63 -12.13 10.21
CA PRO A 3 9.64 -11.08 10.41
C PRO A 3 9.12 -10.59 9.05
N ILE A 4 7.80 -10.42 8.92
CA ILE A 4 7.18 -9.87 7.72
C ILE A 4 7.61 -8.39 7.63
N PRO A 5 8.19 -7.94 6.51
CA PRO A 5 8.58 -6.55 6.36
C PRO A 5 7.34 -5.65 6.44
N THR A 6 7.34 -4.74 7.42
CA THR A 6 6.33 -3.70 7.55
C THR A 6 6.86 -2.37 7.02
N VAL A 7 5.95 -1.55 6.50
CA VAL A 7 6.22 -0.22 5.95
C VAL A 7 5.18 0.76 6.47
N ARG A 8 5.55 2.03 6.50
CA ARG A 8 4.66 3.14 6.84
C ARG A 8 3.93 3.61 5.58
N PRO A 9 2.60 3.40 5.49
CA PRO A 9 1.83 3.95 4.37
C PRO A 9 1.70 5.48 4.48
N ASN A 10 1.67 6.14 3.33
CA ASN A 10 1.34 7.55 3.20
C ASN A 10 -0.19 7.71 3.15
N GLY A 11 -0.80 7.83 4.33
CA GLY A 11 -2.24 7.97 4.48
C GLY A 11 -2.88 9.09 3.65
N PRO A 12 -2.32 10.33 3.66
CA PRO A 12 -2.78 11.41 2.80
C PRO A 12 -2.74 11.06 1.31
N ALA A 13 -1.66 10.43 0.82
CA ALA A 13 -1.56 10.02 -0.58
C ALA A 13 -2.62 8.96 -0.96
N ILE A 14 -2.83 7.95 -0.11
CA ILE A 14 -3.88 6.93 -0.30
C ILE A 14 -5.24 7.62 -0.46
N ARG A 15 -5.59 8.52 0.45
CA ARG A 15 -6.85 9.26 0.41
C ARG A 15 -6.97 10.11 -0.86
N THR A 16 -5.90 10.82 -1.24
CA THR A 16 -5.90 11.66 -2.45
C THR A 16 -6.11 10.82 -3.70
N PHE A 17 -5.36 9.73 -3.89
CA PHE A 17 -5.53 8.86 -5.06
C PHE A 17 -6.90 8.19 -5.10
N ARG A 18 -7.44 7.81 -3.94
CA ARG A 18 -8.79 7.26 -3.84
C ARG A 18 -9.84 8.27 -4.32
N SER A 19 -9.76 9.51 -3.81
CA SER A 19 -10.68 10.59 -4.19
C SER A 19 -10.55 10.99 -5.67
N LEU A 20 -9.32 11.06 -6.20
CA LEU A 20 -9.07 11.35 -7.63
C LEU A 20 -9.69 10.30 -8.56
N ARG A 21 -9.80 9.05 -8.10
CA ARG A 21 -10.45 7.96 -8.84
C ARG A 21 -11.95 7.85 -8.57
N GLY A 22 -12.52 8.75 -7.77
CA GLY A 22 -13.94 8.71 -7.41
C GLY A 22 -14.32 7.49 -6.58
N LEU A 23 -13.36 6.82 -5.94
CA LEU A 23 -13.60 5.60 -5.17
C LEU A 23 -14.02 5.93 -3.73
N THR A 24 -14.99 5.18 -3.22
CA THR A 24 -15.28 5.09 -1.79
C THR A 24 -14.30 4.16 -1.09
N ALA A 25 -14.25 4.20 0.25
CA ALA A 25 -13.42 3.27 1.03
C ALA A 25 -13.87 1.80 0.84
N LEU A 26 -15.16 1.58 0.59
CA LEU A 26 -15.73 0.26 0.32
C LEU A 26 -15.29 -0.25 -1.06
N GLU A 27 -15.38 0.57 -2.10
CA GLU A 27 -14.94 0.18 -3.44
C GLU A 27 -13.42 -0.06 -3.49
N LEU A 28 -12.63 0.74 -2.76
CA LEU A 28 -11.20 0.45 -2.62
C LEU A 28 -10.96 -0.86 -1.89
N SER A 29 -11.75 -1.18 -0.86
CA SER A 29 -11.69 -2.46 -0.16
C SER A 29 -11.97 -3.63 -1.11
N GLU A 30 -13.01 -3.52 -1.94
CA GLU A 30 -13.37 -4.55 -2.92
C GLU A 30 -12.26 -4.75 -3.97
N LYS A 31 -11.67 -3.64 -4.46
CA LYS A 31 -10.59 -3.69 -5.45
C LYS A 31 -9.27 -4.22 -4.90
N SER A 32 -8.90 -3.80 -3.69
CA SER A 32 -7.63 -4.19 -3.07
C SER A 32 -7.71 -5.50 -2.27
N GLY A 33 -8.91 -5.97 -1.93
CA GLY A 33 -9.12 -7.07 -0.99
C GLY A 33 -8.64 -6.76 0.44
N VAL A 34 -8.48 -5.48 0.78
CA VAL A 34 -8.07 -5.01 2.11
C VAL A 34 -9.31 -4.50 2.85
N ALA A 35 -9.51 -4.96 4.09
CA ALA A 35 -10.70 -4.60 4.86
C ALA A 35 -10.90 -3.07 4.96
N PRO A 36 -12.15 -2.56 4.88
CA PRO A 36 -12.42 -1.12 4.93
C PRO A 36 -11.92 -0.46 6.21
N SER A 37 -11.97 -1.18 7.34
CA SER A 37 -11.44 -0.73 8.63
C SER A 37 -9.93 -0.54 8.58
N ALA A 38 -9.20 -1.45 7.95
CA ALA A 38 -7.75 -1.35 7.77
C ALA A 38 -7.38 -0.14 6.88
N ILE A 39 -8.10 0.06 5.76
CA ILE A 39 -7.94 1.25 4.90
C ILE A 39 -8.08 2.54 5.71
N SER A 40 -9.10 2.64 6.58
CA SER A 40 -9.29 3.81 7.45
C SER A 40 -8.13 4.02 8.43
N TYR A 41 -7.53 2.95 8.98
CA TYR A 41 -6.32 3.10 9.80
C TYR A 41 -5.12 3.60 8.98
N TYR A 42 -4.94 3.12 7.75
CA TYR A 42 -3.83 3.51 6.88
C TYR A 42 -3.96 4.95 6.37
N GLU A 43 -5.16 5.38 5.96
CA GLU A 43 -5.43 6.76 5.55
C GLU A 43 -5.10 7.77 6.66
N ARG A 44 -5.27 7.38 7.92
CA ARG A 44 -4.97 8.21 9.10
C ARG A 44 -3.53 8.05 9.60
N GLY A 45 -2.72 7.18 8.99
CA GLY A 45 -1.34 6.91 9.44
C GLY A 45 -1.25 6.23 10.81
N LEU A 46 -2.32 5.56 11.25
CA LEU A 46 -2.40 4.97 12.60
C LEU A 46 -1.77 3.58 12.70
N LYS A 47 -1.45 2.93 11.56
CA LYS A 47 -0.94 1.57 11.53
C LYS A 47 0.07 1.40 10.40
N GLN A 48 1.14 0.65 10.66
CA GLN A 48 1.99 0.09 9.62
C GLN A 48 1.27 -1.04 8.89
N CYS A 49 1.60 -1.25 7.62
CA CYS A 49 1.10 -2.36 6.83
C CYS A 49 2.25 -3.26 6.41
N SER A 50 1.97 -4.53 6.09
CA SER A 50 2.94 -5.34 5.38
C SER A 50 3.14 -4.80 3.96
N THR A 51 4.30 -5.09 3.37
CA THR A 51 4.56 -4.78 1.96
C THR A 51 3.49 -5.36 1.02
N ASP A 52 2.93 -6.53 1.34
CA ASP A 52 1.84 -7.13 0.56
C ASP A 52 0.53 -6.34 0.62
N ILE A 53 0.17 -5.83 1.81
CA ILE A 53 -1.02 -4.97 1.95
C ILE A 53 -0.81 -3.65 1.21
N LEU A 54 0.40 -3.07 1.29
CA LEU A 54 0.71 -1.85 0.54
C LEU A 54 0.56 -2.09 -0.98
N ARG A 55 1.07 -3.21 -1.50
CA ARG A 55 0.91 -3.57 -2.92
C ARG A 55 -0.55 -3.71 -3.31
N LYS A 56 -1.34 -4.44 -2.53
CA LYS A 56 -2.79 -4.58 -2.76
C LYS A 56 -3.52 -3.24 -2.81
N LEU A 57 -3.20 -2.32 -1.90
CA LEU A 57 -3.76 -0.97 -1.92
C LEU A 57 -3.32 -0.19 -3.15
N ALA A 58 -2.05 -0.30 -3.53
CA ALA A 58 -1.49 0.35 -4.71
C ALA A 58 -2.15 -0.16 -5.99
N ASP A 59 -2.33 -1.49 -6.12
CA ASP A 59 -3.01 -2.14 -7.23
C ASP A 59 -4.48 -1.70 -7.32
N GLY A 60 -5.19 -1.69 -6.19
CA GLY A 60 -6.59 -1.20 -6.13
C GLY A 60 -6.73 0.29 -6.44
N LEU A 61 -5.67 1.05 -6.20
CA LEU A 61 -5.52 2.45 -6.55
C LEU A 61 -4.84 2.66 -7.90
N ASP A 62 -4.47 1.64 -8.67
CA ASP A 62 -3.74 1.78 -9.94
C ASP A 62 -2.55 2.77 -9.87
N VAL A 63 -1.72 2.64 -8.83
CA VAL A 63 -0.51 3.46 -8.61
C VAL A 63 0.66 2.57 -8.20
N PRO A 64 1.91 3.02 -8.43
CA PRO A 64 3.07 2.32 -7.87
C PRO A 64 3.03 2.36 -6.32
N PRO A 65 3.41 1.27 -5.61
CA PRO A 65 3.46 1.24 -4.15
C PRO A 65 4.28 2.38 -3.52
N GLN A 66 5.30 2.85 -4.24
CA GLN A 66 6.15 3.99 -3.86
C GLN A 66 5.34 5.29 -3.71
N ALA A 67 4.28 5.48 -4.51
CA ALA A 67 3.47 6.69 -4.46
C ALA A 67 2.65 6.79 -3.16
N ILE A 68 2.44 5.67 -2.47
CA ILE A 68 1.67 5.58 -1.22
C ILE A 68 2.51 5.07 -0.04
N CYS A 69 3.83 5.07 -0.14
CA CYS A 69 4.76 4.70 0.92
C CYS A 69 5.47 5.95 1.45
N MET A 70 5.71 6.02 2.76
CA MET A 70 6.56 7.07 3.36
C MET A 70 8.02 6.62 3.52
N ASP A 71 8.26 5.33 3.65
CA ASP A 71 9.59 4.76 3.77
C ASP A 71 10.16 4.45 2.38
N ASP A 72 11.48 4.43 2.23
CA ASP A 72 12.12 3.82 1.07
C ASP A 72 11.71 2.35 1.03
N LEU A 73 10.95 1.97 0.00
CA LEU A 73 10.57 0.59 -0.18
C LEU A 73 11.84 -0.23 -0.36
N PRO A 74 12.04 -1.32 0.43
CA PRO A 74 13.21 -2.16 0.24
C PRO A 74 13.20 -2.66 -1.21
N ASP A 75 14.24 -2.30 -1.95
CA ASP A 75 14.42 -2.62 -3.36
C ASP A 75 14.48 -4.15 -3.53
N GLN A 76 13.32 -4.78 -3.78
CA GLN A 76 13.28 -6.22 -4.06
C GLN A 76 13.91 -6.56 -5.43
N VAL A 77 14.20 -5.55 -6.26
CA VAL A 77 14.86 -5.67 -7.56
C VAL A 77 16.35 -6.00 -7.47
N ALA A 78 16.99 -5.91 -6.30
CA ALA A 78 18.38 -6.30 -6.12
C ALA A 78 18.60 -7.82 -6.14
N THR A 79 17.55 -8.62 -5.91
CA THR A 79 17.67 -10.09 -5.80
C THR A 79 17.58 -10.80 -7.16
N LEU A 80 16.98 -10.20 -8.19
CA LEU A 80 16.86 -10.84 -9.52
C LEU A 80 18.02 -10.55 -10.49
N ARG A 81 18.94 -9.63 -10.16
CA ARG A 81 20.04 -9.21 -11.06
C ARG A 81 21.37 -9.97 -10.88
N LYS A 82 21.47 -10.93 -9.97
CA LYS A 82 22.71 -11.67 -9.68
C LYS A 82 22.72 -13.14 -10.15
N SER A 83 22.00 -13.44 -11.23
CA SER A 83 22.06 -14.74 -11.90
C SER A 83 22.10 -14.54 -13.42
N ALA A 84 23.17 -13.92 -13.92
CA ALA A 84 23.60 -13.96 -15.31
C ALA A 84 25.13 -13.85 -15.35
#